data_AF-A0A2I4D8A7-F1
#
_entry.id   AF-A0A2I4D8A7-F1
#
_cell.length_a   1.000
_cell.length_b   1.000
_cell.length_c   1.000
_cell.angle_alpha   90.00
_cell.angle_beta   90.00
_cell.angle_gamma   90.00
#
_symmetry.space_group_name_H-M   'P 1'
#
loop_
_entity.id
_entity.type
_entity.pdbx_description
1 polymer ?
#
loop_
_entity_poly.entity_id
_entity_poly.type
_entity_poly.pdbx_seq_one_letter_code
_entity_poly.pdbx_strand_id
1 'polypeptide(L)'
;MPGVTAETGFWEAAGVQDVSSSVHSQRADYDATYDYDYDFSYDTWDDGEDSQSSDPPSSLSTVKIFSSSVDGDPHFVVQLPKLLQNLCFTVDGRANDVLRLLEDPQQGIIVDGHLMGAPPRLGVEDRSRTYFDQLIISSVTGGSGDIMITLSLDAVVVEGEGRESLPTNQQGWVRRQGVTVTVDNHQSCWVELVKGVSFLVLFHHYKQPSYLQRAHLGFYITDGRGLSESTQGLLGQFQHADFSLITVKDDLQGAHPPNKQVIARGILRWSSQQMAVTLQEKTLKDSVQKRHQAKCWLVPKAEVQTLLGHSYESYVVNQV
;
A
#
# COMPACT_ATOMS: atom_id res chain seq x y z
N MET A 1 -27.49 35.54 74.03
CA MET A 1 -28.91 35.96 73.91
C MET A 1 -29.23 36.11 72.43
N PRO A 2 -30.36 35.55 71.96
CA PRO A 2 -30.38 34.15 71.54
C PRO A 2 -31.16 33.90 70.22
N GLY A 3 -31.18 32.65 69.77
CA GLY A 3 -32.15 32.13 68.80
C GLY A 3 -31.78 30.74 68.29
N VAL A 4 -31.94 29.73 69.15
CA VAL A 4 -31.85 28.29 68.85
C VAL A 4 -33.26 27.71 68.85
N THR A 5 -33.58 26.84 67.90
CA THR A 5 -34.49 25.66 68.04
C THR A 5 -34.16 24.72 66.86
N ALA A 6 -33.47 23.58 67.04
CA ALA A 6 -33.95 22.27 67.53
C ALA A 6 -34.91 21.60 66.52
N GLU A 7 -34.43 20.56 65.81
CA GLU A 7 -34.79 19.12 65.98
C GLU A 7 -36.17 18.76 65.36
N THR A 8 -36.50 17.60 64.80
CA THR A 8 -35.93 16.26 64.56
C THR A 8 -36.87 15.59 63.54
N GLY A 9 -36.45 14.54 62.82
CA GLY A 9 -37.36 13.74 62.00
C GLY A 9 -36.70 12.69 61.11
N PHE A 10 -36.20 11.61 61.72
CA PHE A 10 -36.06 10.30 61.06
C PHE A 10 -37.46 9.73 60.81
N TRP A 11 -37.73 9.08 59.66
CA TRP A 11 -38.38 7.76 59.48
C TRP A 11 -38.43 7.37 57.98
N GLU A 12 -38.14 6.09 57.71
CA GLU A 12 -38.66 5.16 56.67
C GLU A 12 -38.56 5.55 55.17
N ALA A 13 -37.76 4.89 54.34
CA ALA A 13 -37.86 3.50 53.84
C ALA A 13 -38.91 3.29 52.71
N ALA A 14 -38.41 2.67 51.63
CA ALA A 14 -39.09 1.98 50.53
C ALA A 14 -39.73 2.81 49.40
N GLY A 15 -39.33 2.50 48.15
CA GLY A 15 -39.99 2.97 46.94
C GLY A 15 -39.16 2.78 45.67
N VAL A 16 -38.96 1.53 45.24
CA VAL A 16 -38.59 1.23 43.85
C VAL A 16 -39.80 1.54 42.96
N GLN A 17 -39.63 2.36 41.91
CA GLN A 17 -40.37 2.15 40.66
C GLN A 17 -39.73 2.89 39.47
N ASP A 18 -39.38 2.05 38.51
CA ASP A 18 -39.01 2.24 37.12
C ASP A 18 -40.22 2.74 36.31
N VAL A 19 -40.12 3.84 35.54
CA VAL A 19 -40.89 4.03 34.29
C VAL A 19 -40.18 5.04 33.37
N SER A 20 -39.74 4.53 32.23
CA SER A 20 -39.31 5.27 31.04
C SER A 20 -40.51 5.74 30.23
N SER A 21 -40.51 6.98 29.71
CA SER A 21 -41.11 7.32 28.40
C SER A 21 -40.97 8.80 28.07
N SER A 22 -40.19 9.12 27.02
CA SER A 22 -40.62 10.11 26.05
C SER A 22 -39.99 9.80 24.68
N VAL A 23 -40.80 9.16 23.84
CA VAL A 23 -40.62 9.10 22.39
C VAL A 23 -40.97 10.48 21.83
N HIS A 24 -40.06 11.08 21.08
CA HIS A 24 -40.43 11.91 19.94
C HIS A 24 -39.78 11.31 18.69
N SER A 25 -40.63 10.69 17.89
CA SER A 25 -40.35 10.27 16.53
C SER A 25 -40.53 11.48 15.63
N GLN A 26 -39.51 11.81 14.83
CA GLN A 26 -39.73 12.12 13.42
C GLN A 26 -38.46 11.91 12.60
N ARG A 27 -38.65 11.08 11.57
CA ARG A 27 -37.73 10.72 10.49
C ARG A 27 -37.07 11.95 9.86
N ALA A 28 -35.79 11.82 9.56
CA ALA A 28 -35.16 12.42 8.39
C ALA A 28 -34.10 11.45 7.86
N ASP A 29 -33.98 11.38 6.54
CA ASP A 29 -33.30 10.38 5.73
C ASP A 29 -31.86 10.07 6.16
N TYR A 30 -31.53 8.78 6.17
CA TYR A 30 -30.16 8.29 6.21
C TYR A 30 -29.56 8.47 4.81
N ASP A 31 -28.86 9.58 4.60
CA ASP A 31 -27.96 9.77 3.46
C ASP A 31 -26.51 9.83 3.95
N ALA A 32 -25.65 9.18 3.19
CA ALA A 32 -24.31 8.78 3.55
C ALA A 32 -23.41 9.97 3.94
N THR A 33 -22.84 9.93 5.14
CA THR A 33 -21.74 10.84 5.52
C THR A 33 -20.46 10.02 5.61
N TYR A 34 -19.60 10.20 4.60
CA TYR A 34 -18.27 9.64 4.50
C TYR A 34 -17.35 10.29 5.54
N ASP A 35 -16.87 9.51 6.51
CA ASP A 35 -15.79 9.92 7.40
C ASP A 35 -14.43 9.75 6.72
N TYR A 36 -13.82 10.87 6.38
CA TYR A 36 -12.41 11.00 6.05
C TYR A 36 -11.69 11.57 7.27
N ASP A 37 -11.17 10.71 8.14
CA ASP A 37 -10.29 11.15 9.21
C ASP A 37 -8.83 11.00 8.83
N TYR A 38 -8.20 12.18 8.82
CA TYR A 38 -6.86 12.48 8.39
C TYR A 38 -5.80 12.02 9.39
N ASP A 39 -4.71 11.50 8.82
CA ASP A 39 -3.45 11.15 9.47
C ASP A 39 -3.01 12.17 10.54
N PHE A 40 -3.07 11.77 11.81
CA PHE A 40 -2.38 12.48 12.88
C PHE A 40 -0.87 12.26 12.74
N SER A 41 -0.20 13.29 12.26
CA SER A 41 1.25 13.49 12.30
C SER A 41 1.81 13.20 13.69
N TYR A 42 2.42 12.04 13.87
CA TYR A 42 3.41 11.76 14.90
C TYR A 42 4.53 10.97 14.24
N ASP A 43 5.66 11.64 14.03
CA ASP A 43 7.03 11.16 14.27
C ASP A 43 8.04 12.05 13.53
N THR A 44 8.17 13.27 14.04
CA THR A 44 9.32 14.14 13.80
C THR A 44 10.44 13.72 14.76
N TRP A 45 11.28 12.76 14.39
CA TRP A 45 12.54 12.54 15.09
C TRP A 45 13.69 12.46 14.09
N ASP A 46 14.51 13.50 14.23
CA ASP A 46 15.77 13.81 13.60
C ASP A 46 16.80 12.69 13.84
N ASP A 47 17.57 12.35 12.80
CA ASP A 47 18.75 11.50 12.90
C ASP A 47 19.71 11.95 11.78
N GLY A 48 20.67 12.81 12.18
CA GLY A 48 22.07 12.84 11.76
C GLY A 48 22.38 13.25 10.33
N GLU A 49 23.06 14.38 10.19
CA GLU A 49 23.82 14.80 9.01
C GLU A 49 24.87 13.74 8.61
N ASP A 50 24.91 13.33 7.33
CA ASP A 50 26.06 13.65 6.47
C ASP A 50 25.96 13.11 5.03
N SER A 51 26.64 13.84 4.15
CA SER A 51 27.10 13.49 2.79
C SER A 51 26.11 13.61 1.63
N GLN A 52 26.11 14.81 1.02
CA GLN A 52 25.62 15.08 -0.33
C GLN A 52 26.54 14.43 -1.37
N SER A 53 26.00 13.53 -2.20
CA SER A 53 26.56 13.21 -3.51
C SER A 53 25.48 13.40 -4.57
N SER A 54 25.64 14.46 -5.36
CA SER A 54 24.76 14.85 -6.45
C SER A 54 25.20 14.15 -7.72
N ASP A 55 24.56 13.03 -8.07
CA ASP A 55 24.64 12.46 -9.41
C ASP A 55 23.33 12.72 -10.19
N PRO A 56 23.40 12.99 -11.50
CA PRO A 56 22.23 13.37 -12.31
C PRO A 56 21.33 12.15 -12.58
N PRO A 57 19.98 12.31 -12.69
CA PRO A 57 19.10 11.19 -12.95
C PRO A 57 19.12 10.82 -14.43
N SER A 58 19.72 9.67 -14.76
CA SER A 58 19.57 9.05 -16.07
C SER A 58 19.27 7.55 -15.96
N SER A 59 17.98 7.19 -15.84
CA SER A 59 17.42 5.96 -16.44
C SER A 59 15.89 5.95 -16.35
N LEU A 60 15.21 5.92 -17.49
CA LEU A 60 13.75 5.76 -17.56
C LEU A 60 13.34 4.28 -17.52
N SER A 61 12.79 3.85 -16.38
CA SER A 61 11.53 3.10 -16.19
C SER A 61 11.31 3.00 -14.68
N THR A 62 10.12 3.26 -14.14
CA THR A 62 9.91 2.96 -12.71
C THR A 62 8.47 2.52 -12.45
N VAL A 63 8.27 1.48 -11.64
CA VAL A 63 7.01 1.21 -10.96
C VAL A 63 7.32 1.00 -9.47
N LYS A 64 6.88 1.92 -8.62
CA LYS A 64 7.25 1.96 -7.19
C LYS A 64 6.03 1.78 -6.28
N ILE A 65 5.92 0.71 -5.50
CA ILE A 65 4.77 0.46 -4.61
C ILE A 65 5.12 0.78 -3.16
N PHE A 66 4.36 1.62 -2.45
CA PHE A 66 4.66 1.91 -1.03
C PHE A 66 3.69 1.28 -0.03
N SER A 67 4.31 0.59 0.93
CA SER A 67 3.87 0.16 2.27
C SER A 67 3.06 1.21 3.07
N SER A 68 1.79 0.90 3.37
CA SER A 68 0.96 1.39 4.49
C SER A 68 1.25 2.80 5.07
N SER A 69 0.49 3.80 4.62
CA SER A 69 0.25 5.03 5.39
C SER A 69 -0.77 4.73 6.48
N VAL A 70 -0.36 4.19 7.63
CA VAL A 70 -1.16 4.05 8.88
C VAL A 70 -2.42 3.15 8.78
N ASP A 71 -2.96 2.91 7.58
CA ASP A 71 -4.24 2.32 7.24
C ASP A 71 -4.15 0.88 6.76
N GLY A 72 -2.94 0.31 6.70
CA GLY A 72 -2.71 -1.14 6.67
C GLY A 72 -3.30 -1.95 5.52
N ASP A 73 -3.76 -1.34 4.44
CA ASP A 73 -4.06 -1.99 3.16
C ASP A 73 -2.87 -1.78 2.18
N PRO A 74 -2.67 -2.67 1.18
CA PRO A 74 -1.65 -2.44 0.15
C PRO A 74 -1.97 -1.18 -0.65
N HIS A 75 -1.17 -0.14 -0.45
CA HIS A 75 -1.22 1.08 -1.26
C HIS A 75 -0.24 0.96 -2.41
N PHE A 76 -0.76 1.10 -3.62
CA PHE A 76 0.03 1.02 -4.84
C PHE A 76 0.31 2.41 -5.33
N VAL A 77 1.60 2.66 -5.56
CA VAL A 77 2.03 3.77 -6.39
C VAL A 77 2.54 3.14 -7.69
N VAL A 78 2.13 3.69 -8.82
CA VAL A 78 2.64 3.27 -10.12
C VAL A 78 3.02 4.54 -10.86
N GLN A 79 4.24 4.58 -11.39
CA GLN A 79 4.61 5.68 -12.27
C GLN A 79 4.20 5.28 -13.68
N LEU A 80 3.38 6.11 -14.30
CA LEU A 80 2.90 5.87 -15.66
C LEU A 80 4.05 6.20 -16.62
N PRO A 81 4.66 5.22 -17.32
CA PRO A 81 5.95 5.40 -17.99
C PRO A 81 5.96 6.54 -19.02
N LYS A 82 4.84 6.71 -19.75
CA LYS A 82 4.68 7.75 -20.77
C LYS A 82 4.37 9.13 -20.20
N LEU A 83 3.71 9.20 -19.05
CA LEU A 83 3.25 10.45 -18.45
C LEU A 83 4.24 11.01 -17.41
N LEU A 84 5.13 10.16 -16.88
CA LEU A 84 6.05 10.49 -15.78
C LEU A 84 5.31 11.01 -14.53
N GLN A 85 4.06 10.60 -14.36
CA GLN A 85 3.19 10.95 -13.24
C GLN A 85 3.00 9.74 -12.34
N ASN A 86 2.89 9.98 -11.03
CA ASN A 86 2.54 8.94 -10.08
C ASN A 86 1.02 8.79 -10.00
N LEU A 87 0.55 7.55 -10.02
CA LEU A 87 -0.82 7.16 -9.78
C LEU A 87 -0.87 6.36 -8.47
N CYS A 88 -1.81 6.70 -7.60
CA CYS A 88 -1.98 6.09 -6.28
C CYS A 88 -3.34 5.44 -6.18
N PHE A 89 -3.38 4.19 -5.75
CA PHE A 89 -4.62 3.47 -5.51
C PHE A 89 -4.44 2.45 -4.38
N THR A 90 -5.56 1.95 -3.86
CA THR A 90 -5.55 0.95 -2.78
C THR A 90 -6.38 -0.23 -3.24
N VAL A 91 -5.89 -1.44 -3.02
CA VAL A 91 -6.67 -2.66 -3.26
C VAL A 91 -6.89 -3.32 -1.93
N ASP A 92 -8.16 -3.42 -1.53
CA ASP A 92 -8.56 -4.06 -0.30
C ASP A 92 -8.49 -5.58 -0.47
N GLY A 93 -7.36 -6.15 -0.06
CA GLY A 93 -7.16 -7.58 -0.10
C GLY A 93 -7.76 -8.30 1.10
N ARG A 94 -7.96 -9.61 0.98
CA ARG A 94 -8.42 -10.45 2.11
C ARG A 94 -7.24 -11.18 2.73
N ALA A 95 -7.36 -11.47 4.02
CA ALA A 95 -6.33 -12.23 4.72
C ALA A 95 -6.20 -13.63 4.12
N ASN A 96 -4.95 -14.05 3.92
CA ASN A 96 -4.48 -15.28 3.29
C ASN A 96 -4.65 -15.36 1.77
N ASP A 97 -5.13 -14.32 1.11
CA ASP A 97 -5.12 -14.28 -0.35
C ASP A 97 -3.67 -14.15 -0.85
N VAL A 98 -3.37 -14.81 -1.96
CA VAL A 98 -2.11 -14.63 -2.70
C VAL A 98 -2.42 -13.88 -3.97
N LEU A 99 -1.76 -12.75 -4.17
CA LEU A 99 -1.97 -11.87 -5.32
C LEU A 99 -0.87 -12.04 -6.35
N ARG A 100 -1.26 -12.26 -7.60
CA ARG A 100 -0.38 -12.14 -8.76
C ARG A 100 -0.07 -10.68 -9.03
N LEU A 101 1.11 -10.25 -8.57
CA LEU A 101 1.59 -8.89 -8.73
C LEU A 101 2.12 -8.65 -10.14
N LEU A 102 2.84 -9.63 -10.69
CA LEU A 102 3.42 -9.56 -12.02
C LEU A 102 3.48 -10.95 -12.64
N GLU A 103 3.14 -11.07 -13.91
CA GLU A 103 3.41 -12.24 -14.73
C GLU A 103 3.84 -11.79 -16.11
N ASP A 104 5.03 -12.20 -16.53
CA ASP A 104 5.53 -12.04 -17.88
C ASP A 104 5.73 -13.43 -18.51
N PRO A 105 4.77 -13.90 -19.32
CA PRO A 105 4.85 -15.22 -19.93
C PRO A 105 6.03 -15.39 -20.89
N GLN A 106 6.48 -14.30 -21.54
CA GLN A 106 7.58 -14.38 -22.52
C GLN A 106 8.95 -14.44 -21.83
N GLN A 107 9.08 -13.81 -20.66
CA GLN A 107 10.29 -13.91 -19.85
C GLN A 107 10.22 -15.02 -18.81
N GLY A 108 9.07 -15.66 -18.64
CA GLY A 108 8.86 -16.72 -17.65
C GLY A 108 9.01 -16.22 -16.22
N ILE A 109 8.59 -14.97 -15.96
CA ILE A 109 8.73 -14.32 -14.66
C ILE A 109 7.35 -14.24 -14.01
N ILE A 110 7.25 -14.70 -12.77
CA ILE A 110 6.03 -14.58 -11.96
C ILE A 110 6.42 -13.98 -10.60
N VAL A 111 5.63 -13.04 -10.12
CA VAL A 111 5.72 -12.49 -8.76
C VAL A 111 4.36 -12.58 -8.11
N ASP A 112 4.30 -13.37 -7.04
CA ASP A 112 3.11 -13.56 -6.22
C ASP A 112 3.37 -13.04 -4.80
N GLY A 113 2.36 -12.43 -4.17
CA GLY A 113 2.46 -11.87 -2.83
C GLY A 113 1.33 -12.33 -1.91
N HIS A 114 1.68 -12.96 -0.79
CA HIS A 114 0.73 -13.41 0.21
C HIS A 114 0.34 -12.27 1.16
N LEU A 115 -0.95 -12.17 1.46
CA LEU A 115 -1.51 -11.15 2.34
C LEU A 115 -1.79 -11.72 3.73
N MET A 116 -1.20 -11.12 4.76
CA MET A 116 -1.62 -11.33 6.13
C MET A 116 -2.62 -10.27 6.59
N GLY A 117 -3.63 -10.68 7.36
CA GLY A 117 -4.58 -9.76 7.98
C GLY A 117 -3.97 -8.95 9.13
N ALA A 118 -4.47 -7.75 9.36
CA ALA A 118 -4.21 -6.95 10.54
C ALA A 118 -5.44 -6.94 11.46
N PRO A 119 -5.25 -6.75 12.78
CA PRO A 119 -6.38 -6.56 13.70
C PRO A 119 -7.30 -5.43 13.21
N PRO A 120 -8.63 -5.50 13.39
CA PRO A 120 -9.52 -4.40 13.05
C PRO A 120 -9.24 -3.17 13.92
N ARG A 121 -9.58 -1.97 13.42
CA ARG A 121 -9.60 -0.78 14.29
C ARG A 121 -10.87 -0.83 15.14
N LEU A 122 -10.75 -0.51 16.42
CA LEU A 122 -11.93 -0.35 17.28
C LEU A 122 -12.85 0.74 16.69
N GLY A 123 -14.13 0.42 16.51
CA GLY A 123 -15.12 1.33 15.94
C GLY A 123 -15.16 1.37 14.40
N VAL A 124 -14.23 0.72 13.71
CA VAL A 124 -14.23 0.56 12.24
C VAL A 124 -13.87 -0.89 11.89
N GLU A 125 -14.67 -1.82 12.42
CA GLU A 125 -14.39 -3.26 12.34
C GLU A 125 -14.63 -3.82 10.93
N ASP A 126 -15.48 -3.18 10.14
CA ASP A 126 -15.82 -3.58 8.77
C ASP A 126 -14.67 -3.39 7.76
N ARG A 127 -13.59 -2.70 8.15
CA ARG A 127 -12.41 -2.49 7.30
C ARG A 127 -11.27 -3.42 7.71
N SER A 128 -11.24 -4.59 7.08
CA SER A 128 -10.11 -5.53 7.19
C SER A 128 -8.88 -4.94 6.49
N ARG A 129 -7.74 -5.03 7.16
CA ARG A 129 -6.46 -4.51 6.67
C ARG A 129 -5.52 -5.64 6.33
N THR A 130 -4.73 -5.50 5.27
CA THR A 130 -3.81 -6.54 4.81
C THR A 130 -2.41 -6.05 4.44
N TYR A 131 -1.42 -6.89 4.72
CA TYR A 131 -0.01 -6.60 4.48
C TYR A 131 0.65 -7.77 3.75
N PHE A 132 1.64 -7.49 2.88
CA PHE A 132 2.47 -8.56 2.35
C PHE A 132 3.44 -9.07 3.42
N ASP A 133 3.37 -10.34 3.78
CA ASP A 133 4.33 -11.00 4.69
C ASP A 133 5.26 -11.97 3.96
N GLN A 134 4.87 -12.40 2.76
CA GLN A 134 5.67 -13.22 1.88
C GLN A 134 5.53 -12.80 0.42
N LEU A 135 6.64 -12.86 -0.31
CA LEU A 135 6.70 -12.71 -1.77
C LEU A 135 7.39 -13.94 -2.35
N ILE A 136 6.88 -14.44 -3.48
CA ILE A 136 7.51 -15.52 -4.24
C ILE A 136 7.79 -14.98 -5.64
N ILE A 137 9.06 -15.02 -6.04
CA ILE A 137 9.52 -14.63 -7.38
C ILE A 137 10.02 -15.89 -8.08
N SER A 138 9.36 -16.27 -9.16
CA SER A 138 9.74 -17.41 -10.00
C SER A 138 10.29 -16.91 -11.33
N SER A 139 11.39 -17.52 -11.79
CA SER A 139 12.01 -17.22 -13.08
C SER A 139 12.35 -18.53 -13.79
N VAL A 140 11.71 -18.76 -14.93
CA VAL A 140 12.02 -19.88 -15.81
C VAL A 140 13.35 -19.61 -16.51
N THR A 141 14.40 -20.23 -16.02
CA THR A 141 15.72 -20.22 -16.64
C THR A 141 15.81 -21.49 -17.47
N GLY A 142 15.83 -21.38 -18.80
CA GLY A 142 15.78 -22.52 -19.75
C GLY A 142 16.93 -23.55 -19.68
N GLY A 143 17.55 -23.74 -18.51
CA GLY A 143 18.56 -24.74 -18.14
C GLY A 143 18.08 -25.72 -17.04
N SER A 144 18.91 -25.99 -16.03
CA SER A 144 18.82 -27.13 -15.09
C SER A 144 17.65 -27.13 -14.10
N GLY A 145 16.78 -26.13 -14.13
CA GLY A 145 15.63 -25.99 -13.23
C GLY A 145 15.32 -24.53 -12.94
N ASP A 146 14.03 -24.25 -12.77
CA ASP A 146 13.52 -22.91 -12.50
C ASP A 146 14.09 -22.34 -11.19
N ILE A 147 14.32 -21.03 -11.16
CA ILE A 147 14.73 -20.33 -9.95
C ILE A 147 13.49 -19.84 -9.22
N MET A 148 13.38 -20.19 -7.93
CA MET A 148 12.35 -19.68 -7.04
C MET A 148 12.99 -18.91 -5.88
N ILE A 149 12.52 -17.69 -5.64
CA ILE A 149 12.98 -16.84 -4.56
C ILE A 149 11.80 -16.59 -3.63
N THR A 150 11.87 -17.13 -2.42
CA THR A 150 10.88 -16.87 -1.37
C THR A 150 11.43 -15.83 -0.41
N LEU A 151 10.78 -14.67 -0.35
CA LEU A 151 11.12 -13.59 0.57
C LEU A 151 10.11 -13.53 1.70
N SER A 152 10.62 -13.54 2.94
CA SER A 152 9.86 -13.35 4.18
C SER A 152 10.55 -12.29 5.03
N LEU A 153 9.95 -11.90 6.15
CA LEU A 153 10.58 -10.96 7.08
C LEU A 153 11.89 -11.49 7.69
N ASP A 154 12.04 -12.82 7.82
CA ASP A 154 13.18 -13.44 8.51
C ASP A 154 14.31 -13.83 7.56
N ALA A 155 13.96 -14.30 6.36
CA ALA A 155 14.94 -14.80 5.40
C ALA A 155 14.49 -14.65 3.94
N VAL A 156 15.50 -14.58 3.06
CA VAL A 156 15.37 -14.74 1.62
C VAL A 156 15.94 -16.09 1.22
N VAL A 157 15.09 -16.97 0.71
CA VAL A 157 15.45 -18.33 0.30
C VAL A 157 15.49 -18.40 -1.22
N VAL A 158 16.60 -18.86 -1.80
CA VAL A 158 16.78 -19.04 -3.24
C VAL A 158 16.91 -20.54 -3.53
N GLU A 159 16.01 -21.05 -4.36
CA GLU A 159 15.91 -22.45 -4.77
C GLU A 159 16.09 -22.60 -6.30
N GLY A 160 16.46 -23.81 -6.73
CA GLY A 160 16.82 -24.16 -8.11
C GLY A 160 17.78 -25.36 -8.12
N GLU A 161 18.99 -25.21 -8.64
CA GLU A 161 20.06 -26.24 -8.58
C GLU A 161 20.52 -26.60 -7.17
N GLY A 162 20.16 -25.79 -6.18
CA GLY A 162 20.37 -26.01 -4.77
C GLY A 162 19.56 -25.00 -3.96
N ARG A 163 19.68 -25.05 -2.64
CA ARG A 163 18.96 -24.17 -1.72
C ARG A 163 19.92 -23.34 -0.91
N GLU A 164 19.68 -22.03 -0.84
CA GLU A 164 20.42 -21.10 -0.01
C GLU A 164 19.47 -20.16 0.70
N SER A 165 19.81 -19.80 1.94
CA SER A 165 18.97 -18.96 2.79
C SER A 165 19.82 -17.83 3.34
N LEU A 166 19.46 -16.60 2.97
CA LEU A 166 20.06 -15.36 3.46
C LEU A 166 19.18 -14.78 4.57
N PRO A 167 19.68 -14.67 5.82
CA PRO A 167 18.97 -13.93 6.87
C PRO A 167 18.78 -12.46 6.49
N THR A 168 17.61 -11.87 6.72
CA THR A 168 17.32 -10.46 6.37
C THR A 168 18.05 -9.44 7.25
N ASN A 169 18.62 -9.89 8.36
CA ASN A 169 19.38 -9.06 9.31
C ASN A 169 20.89 -9.06 9.03
N GLN A 170 21.34 -9.72 7.97
CA GLN A 170 22.75 -9.82 7.59
C GLN A 170 22.92 -9.53 6.10
N GLN A 171 24.03 -8.90 5.75
CA GLN A 171 24.37 -8.71 4.34
C GLN A 171 24.78 -10.04 3.72
N GLY A 172 24.27 -10.32 2.52
CA GLY A 172 24.59 -11.53 1.78
C GLY A 172 24.10 -11.46 0.35
N TRP A 173 24.59 -12.35 -0.50
CA TRP A 173 24.14 -12.42 -1.89
C TRP A 173 24.25 -13.84 -2.44
N VAL A 174 23.39 -14.13 -3.42
CA VAL A 174 23.35 -15.39 -4.16
C VAL A 174 23.30 -15.05 -5.64
N ARG A 175 24.10 -15.73 -6.47
CA ARG A 175 23.97 -15.66 -7.93
C ARG A 175 23.83 -17.05 -8.53
N ARG A 176 22.73 -17.29 -9.26
CA ARG A 176 22.38 -18.58 -9.87
C ARG A 176 21.70 -18.38 -11.20
N GLN A 177 22.15 -19.09 -12.23
CA GLN A 177 21.51 -19.09 -13.56
C GLN A 177 21.19 -17.68 -14.12
N GLY A 178 22.07 -16.71 -13.87
CA GLY A 178 21.88 -15.31 -14.30
C GLY A 178 21.11 -14.43 -13.32
N VAL A 179 20.36 -15.02 -12.39
CA VAL A 179 19.64 -14.32 -11.31
C VAL A 179 20.60 -13.95 -10.20
N THR A 180 20.52 -12.72 -9.69
CA THR A 180 21.25 -12.25 -8.51
C THR A 180 20.30 -11.74 -7.46
N VAL A 181 20.47 -12.22 -6.24
CA VAL A 181 19.71 -11.82 -5.06
C VAL A 181 20.70 -11.26 -4.06
N THR A 182 20.50 -10.02 -3.63
CA THR A 182 21.38 -9.32 -2.68
C THR A 182 20.56 -8.81 -1.52
N VAL A 183 20.81 -9.32 -0.33
CA VAL A 183 20.26 -8.79 0.92
C VAL A 183 21.26 -7.76 1.47
N ASP A 184 20.78 -6.55 1.67
CA ASP A 184 21.57 -5.44 2.21
C ASP A 184 21.33 -5.28 3.71
N ASN A 185 22.30 -4.69 4.42
CA ASN A 185 22.22 -4.42 5.86
C ASN A 185 21.16 -3.35 6.23
N HIS A 186 20.59 -2.66 5.24
CA HIS A 186 19.57 -1.64 5.39
C HIS A 186 18.13 -2.14 5.26
N GLN A 187 17.88 -3.42 5.57
CA GLN A 187 16.54 -4.02 5.49
C GLN A 187 15.96 -3.93 4.07
N SER A 188 16.77 -4.28 3.08
CA SER A 188 16.31 -4.39 1.70
C SER A 188 16.90 -5.60 0.98
N CYS A 189 16.20 -6.08 -0.03
CA CYS A 189 16.65 -7.15 -0.92
C CYS A 189 16.51 -6.70 -2.37
N TRP A 190 17.59 -6.79 -3.14
CA TRP A 190 17.61 -6.56 -4.57
C TRP A 190 17.56 -7.90 -5.31
N VAL A 191 16.68 -7.99 -6.31
CA VAL A 191 16.55 -9.17 -7.17
C VAL A 191 16.74 -8.74 -8.62
N GLU A 192 17.85 -9.12 -9.21
CA GLU A 192 18.16 -8.89 -10.62
C GLU A 192 17.93 -10.19 -11.37
N LEU A 193 17.00 -10.18 -12.35
CA LEU A 193 16.67 -11.35 -13.15
C LEU A 193 17.41 -11.29 -14.50
N VAL A 194 16.67 -11.01 -15.57
CA VAL A 194 17.23 -10.78 -16.90
C VAL A 194 17.60 -9.31 -17.10
N LYS A 195 18.33 -9.00 -18.17
CA LYS A 195 18.74 -7.63 -18.48
C LYS A 195 17.51 -6.72 -18.58
N GLY A 196 17.49 -5.66 -17.78
CA GLY A 196 16.38 -4.70 -17.74
C GLY A 196 15.21 -5.12 -16.87
N VAL A 197 15.36 -6.17 -16.05
CA VAL A 197 14.37 -6.57 -15.04
C VAL A 197 15.03 -6.65 -13.67
N SER A 198 14.69 -5.70 -12.80
CA SER A 198 15.15 -5.68 -11.41
C SER A 198 14.03 -5.30 -10.46
N PHE A 199 14.04 -5.94 -9.30
CA PHE A 199 13.11 -5.70 -8.23
C PHE A 199 13.83 -5.30 -6.95
N LEU A 200 13.20 -4.45 -6.16
CA LEU A 200 13.58 -4.13 -4.80
C LEU A 200 12.48 -4.63 -3.87
N VAL A 201 12.86 -5.26 -2.77
CA VAL A 201 11.96 -5.61 -1.67
C VAL A 201 12.44 -4.90 -0.41
N LEU A 202 11.57 -4.13 0.23
CA LEU A 202 11.86 -3.45 1.50
C LEU A 202 11.22 -4.23 2.66
N PHE A 203 11.99 -4.46 3.71
CA PHE A 203 11.48 -5.08 4.94
C PHE A 203 11.09 -3.99 5.94
N HIS A 204 9.80 -3.65 5.98
CA HIS A 204 9.29 -2.60 6.85
C HIS A 204 9.16 -3.09 8.29
N HIS A 205 10.06 -2.64 9.15
CA HIS A 205 10.00 -2.84 10.60
C HIS A 205 9.67 -1.53 11.31
N TYR A 206 8.81 -1.60 12.32
CA TYR A 206 8.46 -0.45 13.15
C TYR A 206 9.24 -0.52 14.46
N LYS A 207 9.92 0.57 14.83
CA LYS A 207 10.64 0.67 16.12
C LYS A 207 9.67 0.61 17.30
N GLN A 208 8.49 1.21 17.14
CA GLN A 208 7.42 1.25 18.13
C GLN A 208 6.08 0.95 17.44
N PRO A 209 5.78 -0.32 17.15
CA PRO A 209 4.55 -0.67 16.46
C PRO A 209 3.35 -0.39 17.35
N SER A 210 2.39 0.39 16.86
CA SER A 210 1.02 0.29 17.36
C SER A 210 0.44 -1.09 17.03
N TYR A 211 -0.64 -1.50 17.71
CA TYR A 211 -1.35 -2.76 17.38
C TYR A 211 -1.86 -2.81 15.92
N LEU A 212 -1.83 -1.66 15.24
CA LEU A 212 -2.24 -1.48 13.85
C LEU A 212 -1.11 -1.64 12.85
N GLN A 213 0.15 -1.48 13.28
CA GLN A 213 1.31 -1.51 12.42
C GLN A 213 1.97 -2.88 12.53
N ARG A 214 1.88 -3.66 11.44
CA ARG A 214 2.55 -4.95 11.36
C ARG A 214 3.79 -4.84 10.48
N ALA A 215 4.88 -5.49 10.88
CA ALA A 215 6.03 -5.63 10.00
C ALA A 215 5.60 -6.32 8.70
N HIS A 216 6.12 -5.87 7.57
CA HIS A 216 5.66 -6.34 6.26
C HIS A 216 6.67 -6.04 5.15
N LEU A 217 6.38 -6.55 3.96
CA LEU A 217 7.18 -6.41 2.75
C LEU A 217 6.60 -5.31 1.85
N GLY A 218 7.47 -4.48 1.31
CA GLY A 218 7.18 -3.64 0.15
C GLY A 218 7.86 -4.25 -1.08
N PHE A 219 7.16 -4.36 -2.21
CA PHE A 219 7.69 -4.88 -3.47
C PHE A 219 7.83 -3.73 -4.47
N TYR A 220 8.90 -3.65 -5.26
CA TYR A 220 9.14 -2.54 -6.18
C TYR A 220 9.72 -3.04 -7.48
N ILE A 221 9.22 -2.55 -8.62
CA ILE A 221 9.80 -2.82 -9.93
C ILE A 221 10.71 -1.65 -10.29
N THR A 222 12.01 -1.84 -10.04
CA THR A 222 13.03 -0.80 -10.18
C THR A 222 13.57 -0.66 -11.60
N ASP A 223 13.57 -1.74 -12.38
CA ASP A 223 13.78 -1.72 -13.83
C ASP A 223 12.80 -2.71 -14.45
N GLY A 224 11.95 -2.22 -15.35
CA GLY A 224 10.94 -3.02 -16.04
C GLY A 224 11.13 -3.05 -17.55
N ARG A 225 12.20 -2.44 -18.08
CA ARG A 225 12.41 -2.30 -19.54
C ARG A 225 12.60 -3.63 -20.27
N GLY A 226 13.03 -4.67 -19.54
CA GLY A 226 13.18 -6.02 -20.07
C GLY A 226 11.88 -6.83 -20.03
N LEU A 227 10.82 -6.33 -19.40
CA LEU A 227 9.51 -6.99 -19.38
C LEU A 227 8.84 -6.86 -20.74
N SER A 228 8.17 -7.92 -21.18
CA SER A 228 7.48 -7.99 -22.47
C SER A 228 6.16 -7.23 -22.47
N GLU A 229 5.66 -6.88 -23.67
CA GLU A 229 4.33 -6.28 -23.87
C GLU A 229 3.17 -7.16 -23.35
N SER A 230 3.40 -8.46 -23.15
CA SER A 230 2.41 -9.37 -22.56
C SER A 230 2.43 -9.41 -21.02
N THR A 231 3.21 -8.54 -20.39
CA THR A 231 3.30 -8.48 -18.93
C THR A 231 1.98 -8.04 -18.32
N GLN A 232 1.47 -8.85 -17.40
CA GLN A 232 0.18 -8.70 -16.75
C GLN A 232 0.31 -8.87 -15.22
N GLY A 233 -0.82 -9.03 -14.53
CA GLY A 233 -0.89 -9.04 -13.08
C GLY A 233 -1.18 -7.65 -12.52
N LEU A 234 -1.43 -7.58 -11.22
CA LEU A 234 -1.94 -6.38 -10.54
C LEU A 234 -1.10 -5.14 -10.81
N LEU A 235 0.21 -5.31 -10.97
CA LEU A 235 1.19 -4.25 -11.18
C LEU A 235 1.87 -4.35 -12.54
N GLY A 236 2.11 -5.56 -13.02
CA GLY A 236 2.74 -5.81 -14.31
C GLY A 236 1.97 -5.17 -15.48
N GLN A 237 0.63 -5.12 -15.40
CA GLN A 237 -0.21 -4.51 -16.45
C GLN A 237 0.09 -3.03 -16.71
N PHE A 238 0.68 -2.30 -15.74
CA PHE A 238 0.99 -0.88 -15.90
C PHE A 238 2.32 -0.61 -16.62
N GLN A 239 3.17 -1.63 -16.81
CA GLN A 239 4.50 -1.46 -17.42
C GLN A 239 4.43 -0.95 -18.86
N HIS A 240 3.43 -1.40 -19.61
CA HIS A 240 3.24 -1.05 -21.03
C HIS A 240 1.90 -0.35 -21.29
N ALA A 241 1.18 0.02 -20.24
CA ALA A 241 -0.13 0.61 -20.37
C ALA A 241 -0.09 2.02 -20.97
N ASP A 242 -0.98 2.25 -21.94
CA ASP A 242 -1.13 3.55 -22.59
C ASP A 242 -2.20 4.40 -21.89
N PHE A 243 -1.82 4.98 -20.76
CA PHE A 243 -2.67 5.91 -20.04
C PHE A 243 -2.56 7.33 -20.60
N SER A 244 -3.68 8.03 -20.63
CA SER A 244 -3.69 9.49 -20.82
C SER A 244 -4.40 10.17 -19.67
N LEU A 245 -3.94 11.37 -19.31
CA LEU A 245 -4.47 12.14 -18.20
C LEU A 245 -4.83 13.54 -18.68
N ILE A 246 -6.07 13.94 -18.41
CA ILE A 246 -6.55 15.29 -18.71
C ILE A 246 -6.87 15.99 -17.40
N THR A 247 -6.11 17.03 -17.09
CA THR A 247 -6.41 17.90 -15.95
C THR A 247 -7.65 18.74 -16.26
N VAL A 248 -8.63 18.69 -15.37
CA VAL A 248 -9.82 19.52 -15.45
C VAL A 248 -9.47 20.89 -14.89
N LYS A 249 -9.55 21.92 -15.72
CA LYS A 249 -9.47 23.31 -15.25
C LYS A 249 -10.82 23.65 -14.61
N ASP A 250 -10.84 23.84 -13.29
CA ASP A 250 -11.99 24.42 -12.62
C ASP A 250 -12.09 25.90 -13.04
N ASP A 251 -13.05 26.25 -13.89
CA ASP A 251 -13.48 27.65 -14.11
C ASP A 251 -14.31 28.15 -12.92
N LEU A 252 -13.87 27.85 -11.70
CA LEU A 252 -14.55 28.26 -10.48
C LEU A 252 -13.83 29.48 -9.89
N GLN A 253 -14.13 30.65 -10.46
CA GLN A 253 -14.20 31.86 -9.67
C GLN A 253 -15.24 31.63 -8.55
N GLY A 254 -14.77 31.29 -7.35
CA GLY A 254 -15.57 31.51 -6.13
C GLY A 254 -15.93 30.30 -5.25
N ALA A 255 -15.43 29.09 -5.50
CA ALA A 255 -15.61 27.98 -4.55
C ALA A 255 -14.27 27.37 -4.17
N HIS A 256 -13.79 27.67 -2.96
CA HIS A 256 -12.67 26.94 -2.37
C HIS A 256 -12.99 25.43 -2.40
N PRO A 257 -12.05 24.56 -2.81
CA PRO A 257 -12.28 23.13 -2.74
C PRO A 257 -12.62 22.75 -1.29
N PRO A 258 -13.68 21.94 -1.04
CA PRO A 258 -14.09 21.57 0.32
C PRO A 258 -13.03 20.77 1.07
N ASN A 259 -12.00 20.28 0.37
CA ASN A 259 -10.93 19.46 0.94
C ASN A 259 -9.56 20.11 0.67
N LYS A 260 -8.87 20.53 1.75
CA LYS A 260 -7.60 21.29 1.69
C LYS A 260 -6.43 20.54 1.03
N GLN A 261 -6.57 19.25 0.74
CA GLN A 261 -5.49 18.43 0.16
C GLN A 261 -5.60 18.19 -1.35
N VAL A 262 -6.72 18.55 -1.98
CA VAL A 262 -6.87 18.35 -3.42
C VAL A 262 -6.21 19.51 -4.17
N ILE A 263 -5.10 19.22 -4.84
CA ILE A 263 -4.31 20.18 -5.63
C ILE A 263 -4.94 20.39 -7.00
N ALA A 264 -5.44 19.32 -7.63
CA ALA A 264 -6.06 19.36 -8.94
C ALA A 264 -7.03 18.18 -9.13
N ARG A 265 -7.90 18.29 -10.13
CA ARG A 265 -8.77 17.20 -10.59
C ARG A 265 -8.41 16.79 -12.00
N GLY A 266 -8.62 15.53 -12.35
CA GLY A 266 -8.30 15.00 -13.65
C GLY A 266 -9.19 13.85 -14.05
N ILE A 267 -9.16 13.53 -15.34
CA ILE A 267 -9.77 12.33 -15.91
C ILE A 267 -8.62 11.48 -16.43
N LEU A 268 -8.43 10.31 -15.83
CA LEU A 268 -7.52 9.28 -16.31
C LEU A 268 -8.27 8.43 -17.33
N ARG A 269 -7.66 8.18 -18.48
CA ARG A 269 -8.22 7.35 -19.54
C ARG A 269 -7.29 6.20 -19.86
N TRP A 270 -7.88 5.03 -20.04
CA TRP A 270 -7.19 3.81 -20.43
C TRP A 270 -8.12 2.97 -21.31
N SER A 271 -7.66 2.63 -22.50
CA SER A 271 -8.51 2.02 -23.52
C SER A 271 -9.81 2.83 -23.70
N SER A 272 -10.99 2.20 -23.55
CA SER A 272 -12.30 2.84 -23.62
C SER A 272 -12.82 3.38 -22.28
N GLN A 273 -12.10 3.16 -21.19
CA GLN A 273 -12.51 3.51 -19.84
C GLN A 273 -11.99 4.90 -19.43
N GLN A 274 -12.77 5.57 -18.59
CA GLN A 274 -12.43 6.86 -18.01
C GLN A 274 -12.78 6.85 -16.53
N MET A 275 -11.91 7.41 -15.69
CA MET A 275 -12.10 7.51 -14.25
C MET A 275 -11.67 8.87 -13.73
N ALA A 276 -12.43 9.40 -12.78
CA ALA A 276 -12.09 10.64 -12.10
C ALA A 276 -10.95 10.42 -11.11
N VAL A 277 -9.95 11.29 -11.14
CA VAL A 277 -8.77 11.23 -10.27
C VAL A 277 -8.50 12.59 -9.63
N THR A 278 -7.84 12.59 -8.47
CA THR A 278 -7.46 13.83 -7.76
C THR A 278 -5.96 13.87 -7.50
N LEU A 279 -5.32 15.00 -7.76
CA LEU A 279 -3.91 15.20 -7.45
C LEU A 279 -3.79 15.60 -5.98
N GLN A 280 -3.00 14.85 -5.22
CA GLN A 280 -2.74 15.11 -3.80
C GLN A 280 -1.24 15.00 -3.52
N GLU A 281 -0.79 15.62 -2.44
CA GLU A 281 0.54 15.41 -1.89
C GLU A 281 0.49 14.26 -0.86
N LYS A 282 1.42 13.31 -0.98
CA LYS A 282 1.51 12.12 -0.13
C LYS A 282 2.95 11.88 0.32
N THR A 283 3.10 11.41 1.55
CA THR A 283 4.35 10.91 2.08
C THR A 283 4.61 9.50 1.53
N LEU A 284 5.65 9.34 0.71
CA LEU A 284 6.06 8.05 0.14
C LEU A 284 7.37 7.56 0.76
N LYS A 285 7.54 6.24 0.89
CA LYS A 285 8.85 5.61 1.14
C LYS A 285 9.10 4.55 0.08
N ASP A 286 9.38 5.05 -1.11
CA ASP A 286 9.36 4.29 -2.35
C ASP A 286 10.74 3.76 -2.79
N SER A 287 11.72 3.86 -1.89
CA SER A 287 13.13 3.51 -2.12
C SER A 287 13.85 3.26 -0.79
N VAL A 288 15.15 2.95 -0.84
CA VAL A 288 16.00 2.84 0.36
C VAL A 288 16.17 4.18 1.10
N GLN A 289 15.89 5.32 0.46
CA GLN A 289 16.01 6.66 1.05
C GLN A 289 14.94 6.95 2.12
N LYS A 290 15.09 8.07 2.85
CA LYS A 290 14.09 8.53 3.83
C LYS A 290 12.74 8.81 3.14
N ARG A 291 11.66 8.80 3.93
CA ARG A 291 10.32 9.22 3.46
C ARG A 291 10.39 10.61 2.84
N HIS A 292 9.67 10.83 1.75
CA HIS A 292 9.62 12.14 1.09
C HIS A 292 8.19 12.48 0.66
N GLN A 293 7.92 13.76 0.46
CA GLN A 293 6.66 14.21 -0.14
C GLN A 293 6.70 14.01 -1.66
N ALA A 294 5.61 13.55 -2.23
CA ALA A 294 5.43 13.45 -3.66
C ALA A 294 3.98 13.72 -4.05
N LYS A 295 3.79 14.27 -5.25
CA LYS A 295 2.46 14.41 -5.84
C LYS A 295 2.04 13.10 -6.47
N CYS A 296 0.77 12.75 -6.28
CA CYS A 296 0.19 11.53 -6.80
C CYS A 296 -1.27 11.72 -7.20
N TRP A 297 -1.65 11.16 -8.34
CA TRP A 297 -3.05 11.09 -8.78
C TRP A 297 -3.74 9.94 -8.06
N LEU A 298 -4.58 10.28 -7.08
CA LEU A 298 -5.37 9.31 -6.34
C LEU A 298 -6.56 8.84 -7.17
N VAL A 299 -6.64 7.52 -7.35
CA VAL A 299 -7.81 6.81 -7.89
C VAL A 299 -8.74 6.47 -6.72
N PRO A 300 -10.01 6.92 -6.73
CA PRO A 300 -10.98 6.55 -5.71
C PRO A 300 -11.19 5.04 -5.67
N LYS A 301 -11.46 4.47 -4.49
CA LYS A 301 -11.70 3.02 -4.32
C LYS A 301 -12.78 2.47 -5.25
N ALA A 302 -13.84 3.23 -5.49
CA ALA A 302 -14.92 2.86 -6.40
C ALA A 302 -14.47 2.70 -7.87
N GLU A 303 -13.36 3.32 -8.25
CA GLU A 303 -12.81 3.28 -9.62
C GLU A 303 -11.66 2.29 -9.77
N VAL A 304 -11.22 1.62 -8.70
CA VAL A 304 -10.06 0.72 -8.75
C VAL A 304 -10.31 -0.48 -9.65
N GLN A 305 -11.52 -1.06 -9.63
CA GLN A 305 -11.86 -2.13 -10.57
C GLN A 305 -11.82 -1.64 -12.03
N THR A 306 -12.25 -0.40 -12.29
CA THR A 306 -12.12 0.23 -13.61
C THR A 306 -10.65 0.39 -13.98
N LEU A 307 -9.81 0.88 -13.06
CA LEU A 307 -8.37 1.02 -13.26
C LEU A 307 -7.69 -0.31 -13.60
N LEU A 308 -8.09 -1.38 -12.91
CA LEU A 308 -7.50 -2.69 -13.06
C LEU A 308 -8.02 -3.42 -14.32
N GLY A 309 -9.23 -3.11 -14.77
CA GLY A 309 -9.89 -3.77 -15.90
C GLY A 309 -10.54 -5.11 -15.53
N HIS A 310 -10.25 -5.63 -14.35
CA HIS A 310 -10.75 -6.89 -13.80
C HIS A 310 -11.12 -6.74 -12.33
N SER A 311 -11.92 -7.67 -11.81
CA SER A 311 -12.21 -7.71 -10.36
C SER A 311 -10.99 -8.15 -9.58
N TYR A 312 -10.97 -7.86 -8.28
CA TYR A 312 -9.91 -8.29 -7.37
C TYR A 312 -9.61 -9.80 -7.48
N GLU A 313 -10.66 -10.61 -7.57
CA GLU A 313 -10.58 -12.08 -7.60
C GLU A 313 -9.79 -12.61 -8.79
N SER A 314 -9.65 -11.88 -9.90
CA SER A 314 -8.85 -12.33 -11.04
C SER A 314 -7.34 -12.33 -10.77
N TYR A 315 -6.90 -11.58 -9.75
CA TYR A 315 -5.51 -11.52 -9.33
C TYR A 315 -5.20 -12.49 -8.19
N VAL A 316 -6.22 -13.11 -7.59
CA VAL A 316 -6.04 -14.09 -6.52
C VAL A 316 -5.66 -15.43 -7.13
N VAL A 317 -4.53 -15.98 -6.70
CA VAL A 317 -4.02 -17.27 -7.15
C VAL A 317 -3.93 -18.26 -5.99
N ASN A 318 -3.90 -19.55 -6.30
CA ASN A 318 -3.66 -20.57 -5.30
C ASN A 318 -2.17 -20.54 -4.89
N GLN A 319 -1.89 -20.82 -3.61
CA GLN A 319 -0.52 -21.08 -3.16
C GLN A 319 0.05 -22.26 -3.96
N VAL A 320 1.24 -22.05 -4.56
CA VAL A 320 2.05 -23.10 -5.20
C VAL A 320 2.83 -23.85 -4.13
#